data_AF-A0A061NZS3-F1
#
_entry.id   AF-A0A061NZS3-F1
#
_cell.length_a   1.000
_cell.length_b   1.000
_cell.length_c   1.000
_cell.angle_alpha   90.00
_cell.angle_beta   90.00
_cell.angle_gamma   90.00
#
_symmetry.space_group_name_H-M   'P 1'
#
loop_
_entity.id
_entity.type
_entity.pdbx_description
1 polymer ?
#
loop_
_entity_poly.entity_id
_entity_poly.type
_entity_poly.pdbx_seq_one_letter_code
_entity_poly.pdbx_strand_id
1 'polypeptide(L)'
;MFYKTISLFVIVTFVIACSSTHHKDEELPIVEGHGSSSTWEAELITNHEASGERTYSMELRFKEDTDRLMGYEIEMNGRLQSSSPGNNPTPKAHRYHDIELEDSYQFYIAWRDDNGNEHLEDFVVTVEEV
;
A
#
# COMPACT_ATOMS: atom_id res chain seq x y z
N MET A 1 7.12 -77.91 -21.20
CA MET A 1 8.23 -76.94 -21.29
C MET A 1 7.82 -75.67 -20.58
N PHE A 2 8.26 -75.55 -19.33
CA PHE A 2 9.08 -74.47 -18.77
C PHE A 2 8.20 -73.44 -18.02
N TYR A 3 7.85 -73.70 -16.76
CA TYR A 3 8.58 -73.24 -15.57
C TYR A 3 9.04 -71.78 -15.67
N LYS A 4 8.36 -70.86 -14.96
CA LYS A 4 8.85 -70.31 -13.68
C LYS A 4 7.93 -69.23 -13.11
N THR A 5 7.57 -69.43 -11.86
CA THR A 5 7.10 -68.49 -10.85
C THR A 5 8.24 -67.58 -10.40
N ILE A 6 8.03 -66.26 -10.34
CA ILE A 6 8.80 -65.24 -9.58
C ILE A 6 7.77 -64.10 -9.35
N SER A 7 7.13 -63.86 -8.20
CA SER A 7 7.54 -63.58 -6.80
C SER A 7 8.59 -62.48 -6.64
N LEU A 8 8.17 -61.25 -6.31
CA LEU A 8 8.59 -60.57 -5.07
C LEU A 8 7.80 -59.28 -4.83
N PHE A 9 7.27 -59.16 -3.63
CA PHE A 9 6.80 -57.92 -3.01
C PHE A 9 7.94 -56.91 -2.90
N VAL A 10 7.71 -55.66 -3.32
CA VAL A 10 8.27 -54.48 -2.64
C VAL A 10 7.16 -53.45 -2.56
N ILE A 11 6.42 -53.49 -1.44
CA ILE A 11 5.61 -52.37 -0.98
C ILE A 11 6.61 -51.32 -0.51
N VAL A 12 6.95 -50.35 -1.37
CA VAL A 12 7.58 -49.12 -0.89
C VAL A 12 6.45 -48.31 -0.27
N THR A 13 6.23 -48.51 1.02
CA THR A 13 5.51 -47.57 1.87
C THR A 13 6.29 -46.26 1.85
N PHE A 14 5.90 -45.33 0.97
CA PHE A 14 6.29 -43.94 1.12
C PHE A 14 5.58 -43.40 2.36
N VAL A 15 6.28 -43.50 3.49
CA VAL A 15 6.06 -42.61 4.63
C VAL A 15 6.47 -41.22 4.14
N ILE A 16 5.54 -40.51 3.50
CA ILE A 16 5.65 -39.06 3.43
C ILE A 16 5.31 -38.62 4.84
N ALA A 17 6.38 -38.42 5.63
CA ALA A 17 6.31 -37.63 6.83
C ALA A 17 5.43 -36.43 6.53
N CYS A 18 4.51 -36.11 7.42
CA CYS A 18 4.02 -34.76 7.55
C CYS A 18 5.26 -33.90 7.80
N SER A 19 5.93 -33.49 6.71
CA SER A 19 6.57 -32.20 6.69
C SER A 19 5.44 -31.29 7.12
N SER A 20 5.54 -30.78 8.34
CA SER A 20 5.19 -29.40 8.53
C SER A 20 5.86 -28.70 7.35
N THR A 21 5.07 -28.43 6.33
CA THR A 21 5.17 -27.16 5.67
C THR A 21 5.05 -26.21 6.87
N HIS A 22 6.20 -25.89 7.48
CA HIS A 22 6.49 -24.50 7.73
C HIS A 22 6.02 -23.86 6.44
N HIS A 23 4.80 -23.30 6.46
CA HIS A 23 4.63 -22.02 5.84
C HIS A 23 5.87 -21.29 6.36
N LYS A 24 6.92 -21.26 5.53
CA LYS A 24 7.82 -20.15 5.60
C LYS A 24 6.83 -19.01 5.59
N ASP A 25 6.77 -18.32 6.71
CA ASP A 25 6.13 -17.03 6.79
C ASP A 25 6.59 -16.34 5.51
N GLU A 26 5.70 -16.34 4.53
CA GLU A 26 5.96 -15.74 3.24
C GLU A 26 5.90 -14.29 3.65
N GLU A 27 7.08 -13.77 4.00
CA GLU A 27 7.23 -12.40 4.42
C GLU A 27 6.64 -11.60 3.26
N LEU A 28 5.38 -11.17 3.41
CA LEU A 28 4.72 -10.25 2.47
C LEU A 28 5.76 -9.19 2.06
N PRO A 29 5.94 -8.94 0.76
CA PRO A 29 7.02 -8.09 0.30
C PRO A 29 6.96 -6.75 1.03
N ILE A 30 8.13 -6.24 1.44
CA ILE A 30 8.21 -4.84 1.84
C ILE A 30 8.02 -4.06 0.54
N VAL A 31 7.11 -3.11 0.57
CA VAL A 31 6.81 -2.27 -0.58
C VAL A 31 6.97 -0.82 -0.17
N GLU A 32 7.53 -0.06 -1.09
CA GLU A 32 7.70 1.39 -0.98
C GLU A 32 6.97 2.05 -2.15
N GLY A 33 6.49 3.26 -1.95
CA GLY A 33 5.81 4.01 -3.00
C GLY A 33 5.92 5.49 -2.75
N HIS A 34 6.41 6.23 -3.74
CA HIS A 34 6.65 7.65 -3.63
C HIS A 34 6.03 8.38 -4.84
N GLY A 35 5.39 9.51 -4.60
CA GLY A 35 4.85 10.38 -5.65
C GLY A 35 4.89 11.83 -5.22
N SER A 36 5.01 12.76 -6.16
CA SER A 36 4.96 14.18 -5.85
C SER A 36 4.47 15.03 -7.01
N SER A 37 3.79 16.13 -6.68
CA SER A 37 3.45 17.21 -7.61
C SER A 37 4.32 18.44 -7.35
N SER A 38 3.91 19.65 -7.74
CA SER A 38 4.59 20.87 -7.34
C SER A 38 4.48 21.15 -5.83
N THR A 39 3.30 20.94 -5.23
CA THR A 39 3.03 21.34 -3.83
C THR A 39 2.75 20.16 -2.90
N TRP A 40 2.50 18.97 -3.42
CA TRP A 40 2.20 17.78 -2.62
C TRP A 40 3.27 16.70 -2.80
N GLU A 41 3.43 15.87 -1.78
CA GLU A 41 4.17 14.61 -1.83
C GLU A 41 3.38 13.53 -1.10
N ALA A 42 3.46 12.30 -1.59
CA ALA A 42 2.88 11.15 -0.92
C ALA A 42 3.89 10.01 -0.79
N GLU A 43 3.76 9.27 0.31
CA GLU A 43 4.61 8.17 0.72
C GLU A 43 3.75 7.01 1.22
N LEU A 44 3.96 5.83 0.63
CA LEU A 44 3.40 4.57 1.11
C LEU A 44 4.23 4.06 2.28
N ILE A 45 3.58 3.82 3.40
CA ILE A 45 4.18 3.36 4.65
C ILE A 45 3.68 1.96 4.95
N THR A 46 4.59 0.98 4.94
CA THR A 46 4.31 -0.38 5.43
C THR A 46 4.31 -0.38 6.95
N ASN A 47 3.21 -0.83 7.57
CA ASN A 47 3.04 -0.91 9.01
C ASN A 47 3.12 -2.37 9.45
N HIS A 48 3.74 -2.59 10.61
CA HIS A 48 3.83 -3.90 11.25
C HIS A 48 2.91 -3.93 12.46
N GLU A 49 1.88 -4.77 12.40
CA GLU A 49 1.03 -4.99 13.56
C GLU A 49 1.63 -6.01 14.53
N ALA A 50 1.25 -5.89 15.80
CA ALA A 50 1.64 -6.86 16.84
C ALA A 50 1.12 -8.29 16.57
N SER A 51 0.13 -8.42 15.68
CA SER A 51 -0.41 -9.68 15.16
C SER A 51 0.52 -10.38 14.16
N GLY A 52 1.52 -9.68 13.62
CA GLY A 52 2.32 -10.14 12.49
C GLY A 52 1.70 -9.86 11.13
N GLU A 53 0.49 -9.27 11.08
CA GLU A 53 -0.12 -8.80 9.84
C GLU A 53 0.56 -7.51 9.36
N ARG A 54 0.63 -7.34 8.03
CA ARG A 54 1.10 -6.10 7.41
C ARG A 54 -0.09 -5.28 6.95
N THR A 55 -0.12 -4.02 7.36
CA THR A 55 -1.11 -3.03 6.90
C THR A 55 -0.40 -1.87 6.24
N TYR A 56 -1.06 -1.22 5.29
CA TYR A 56 -0.47 -0.12 4.54
C TYR A 56 -1.14 1.19 4.94
N SER A 57 -0.34 2.24 5.06
CA SER A 57 -0.85 3.61 5.21
C SER A 57 -0.27 4.47 4.11
N MET A 58 -1.03 5.44 3.62
CA MET A 58 -0.53 6.46 2.70
C MET A 58 -0.46 7.78 3.44
N GLU A 59 0.71 8.39 3.50
CA GLU A 59 0.88 9.74 4.02
C GLU A 59 1.03 10.72 2.86
N LEU A 60 0.13 11.71 2.81
CA LEU A 60 0.13 12.80 1.85
C LEU A 60 0.47 14.09 2.60
N ARG A 61 1.53 14.79 2.19
CA ARG A 61 2.05 16.01 2.84
C ARG A 61 2.05 17.19 1.86
N PHE A 62 1.65 18.35 2.37
CA PHE A 62 1.77 19.64 1.70
C PHE A 62 3.20 20.17 1.92
N LYS A 63 3.95 20.35 0.83
CA LYS A 63 5.39 20.68 0.85
C LYS A 63 5.69 22.13 1.18
N GLU A 64 4.75 23.04 0.96
CA GLU A 64 5.02 24.44 1.22
C GLU A 64 5.02 24.73 2.73
N ASP A 65 6.12 25.31 3.21
CA ASP A 65 6.25 25.83 4.58
C ASP A 65 5.54 27.18 4.73
N THR A 66 4.29 27.25 4.29
CA THR A 66 3.47 28.44 4.34
C THR A 66 2.09 28.09 4.90
N ASP A 67 1.44 29.02 5.59
CA ASP A 67 0.05 28.86 6.04
C ASP A 67 -0.96 29.12 4.90
N ARG A 68 -0.50 28.94 3.65
CA ARG A 68 -1.28 29.20 2.45
C ARG A 68 -2.39 28.18 2.27
N LEU A 69 -2.24 26.94 2.71
CA LEU A 69 -3.30 25.94 2.57
C LEU A 69 -4.51 26.32 3.42
N MET A 70 -5.54 26.87 2.77
CA MET A 70 -6.78 27.25 3.42
C MET A 70 -7.84 26.17 3.34
N GLY A 71 -7.87 25.33 2.30
CA GLY A 71 -8.83 24.23 2.16
C GLY A 71 -8.40 23.26 1.06
N TYR A 72 -9.04 22.10 0.98
CA TYR A 72 -8.71 21.08 -0.02
C TYR A 72 -9.86 20.10 -0.27
N GLU A 73 -9.81 19.42 -1.40
CA GLU A 73 -10.51 18.18 -1.73
C GLU A 73 -9.48 17.22 -2.32
N ILE A 74 -9.33 16.05 -1.72
CA ILE A 74 -8.34 15.04 -2.11
C ILE A 74 -9.07 13.78 -2.53
N GLU A 75 -8.86 13.39 -3.77
CA GLU A 75 -9.29 12.11 -4.32
C GLU A 75 -8.10 11.18 -4.52
N MET A 76 -8.32 9.90 -4.21
CA MET A 76 -7.37 8.81 -4.46
C MET A 76 -8.11 7.72 -5.24
N ASN A 77 -7.57 7.35 -6.41
CA ASN A 77 -8.16 6.38 -7.34
C ASN A 77 -9.63 6.71 -7.70
N GLY A 78 -9.93 8.01 -7.89
CA GLY A 78 -11.26 8.52 -8.24
C GLY A 78 -12.28 8.46 -7.11
N ARG A 79 -11.84 8.27 -5.86
CA ARG A 79 -12.69 8.30 -4.66
C ARG A 79 -12.25 9.44 -3.75
N LEU A 80 -13.19 10.27 -3.34
CA LEU A 80 -12.95 11.32 -2.34
C LEU A 80 -12.50 10.71 -1.02
N GLN A 81 -11.29 11.04 -0.57
CA GLN A 81 -10.69 10.53 0.66
C GLN A 81 -10.82 11.53 1.80
N SER A 82 -10.60 12.82 1.52
CA SER A 82 -10.70 13.87 2.52
C SER A 82 -11.03 15.21 1.87
N SER A 83 -11.74 16.05 2.61
CA SER A 83 -12.04 17.42 2.20
C SER A 83 -12.07 18.34 3.40
N SER A 84 -11.59 19.56 3.24
CA SER A 84 -11.77 20.66 4.19
C SER A 84 -12.28 21.88 3.42
N PRO A 85 -13.46 22.43 3.76
CA PRO A 85 -14.01 23.62 3.10
C PRO A 85 -13.18 24.88 3.39
N GLY A 86 -12.38 24.80 4.45
CA GLY A 86 -11.30 25.71 4.75
C GLY A 86 -11.51 26.58 5.98
N ASN A 87 -11.08 26.06 7.13
CA ASN A 87 -11.00 26.77 8.39
C ASN A 87 -9.57 26.69 8.92
N ASN A 88 -8.99 27.83 9.28
CA ASN A 88 -7.64 27.87 9.83
C ASN A 88 -7.66 27.30 11.27
N PRO A 89 -6.86 26.26 11.61
CA PRO A 89 -5.82 25.60 10.81
C PRO A 89 -6.31 24.40 9.98
N THR A 90 -5.99 24.41 8.68
CA THR A 90 -6.16 23.26 7.78
C THR A 90 -4.95 22.33 7.90
N PRO A 91 -5.15 21.00 8.11
CA PRO A 91 -4.03 20.09 8.25
C PRO A 91 -3.15 20.07 6.99
N LYS A 92 -1.83 20.15 7.17
CA LYS A 92 -0.84 20.06 6.08
C LYS A 92 -0.41 18.63 5.76
N ALA A 93 -0.86 17.65 6.53
CA ALA A 93 -0.58 16.25 6.30
C ALA A 93 -1.84 15.42 6.55
N HIS A 94 -2.03 14.39 5.73
CA HIS A 94 -3.11 13.43 5.80
C HIS A 94 -2.51 12.04 5.81
N ARG A 95 -2.95 11.22 6.75
CA ARG A 95 -2.60 9.80 6.78
C ARG A 95 -3.85 8.97 6.59
N TYR A 96 -3.87 8.19 5.53
CA TYR A 96 -4.90 7.22 5.21
C TYR A 96 -4.42 5.87 5.70
N HIS A 97 -5.15 5.25 6.63
CA HIS A 97 -4.80 3.97 7.24
C HIS A 97 -5.50 2.82 6.53
N ASP A 98 -4.95 1.62 6.71
CA ASP A 98 -5.53 0.35 6.25
C ASP A 98 -5.94 0.36 4.77
N ILE A 99 -5.10 0.97 3.93
CA ILE A 99 -5.37 1.05 2.49
C ILE A 99 -5.10 -0.31 1.82
N GLU A 100 -5.89 -0.62 0.81
CA GLU A 100 -5.66 -1.78 -0.05
C GLU A 100 -4.39 -1.56 -0.88
N LEU A 101 -3.52 -2.57 -0.96
CA LEU A 101 -2.30 -2.51 -1.75
C LEU A 101 -2.64 -2.58 -3.25
N GLU A 102 -2.23 -1.56 -4.00
CA GLU A 102 -2.40 -1.47 -5.45
C GLU A 102 -1.04 -1.21 -6.11
N ASP A 103 -0.90 -1.52 -7.40
CA ASP A 103 0.35 -1.24 -8.17
C ASP A 103 0.66 0.26 -8.23
N SER A 104 -0.37 1.11 -8.14
CA SER A 104 -0.22 2.55 -8.13
C SER A 104 -1.43 3.24 -7.51
N TYR A 105 -1.22 4.43 -6.96
CA TYR A 105 -2.29 5.31 -6.48
C TYR A 105 -2.27 6.63 -7.26
N GLN A 106 -3.37 6.95 -7.93
CA GLN A 106 -3.57 8.23 -8.59
C GLN A 106 -4.22 9.21 -7.62
N PHE A 107 -3.55 10.34 -7.39
CA PHE A 107 -4.09 11.47 -6.65
C PHE A 107 -4.63 12.54 -7.60
N TYR A 108 -5.78 13.11 -7.22
CA TYR A 108 -6.28 14.39 -7.73
C TYR A 108 -6.56 15.28 -6.53
N ILE A 109 -6.00 16.49 -6.53
CA ILE A 109 -6.07 17.41 -5.41
C ILE A 109 -6.51 18.77 -5.92
N ALA A 110 -7.66 19.22 -5.43
CA ALA A 110 -8.05 20.63 -5.49
C ALA A 110 -7.69 21.28 -4.15
N TRP A 111 -6.98 22.38 -4.14
CA TRP A 111 -6.65 23.09 -2.90
C TRP A 111 -6.80 24.59 -3.06
N ARG A 112 -7.10 25.28 -1.96
CA ARG A 112 -7.33 26.72 -1.94
C ARG A 112 -6.23 27.40 -1.13
N ASP A 113 -5.67 28.48 -1.68
CA ASP A 113 -4.68 29.30 -0.99
C ASP A 113 -5.32 30.34 -0.03
N ASP A 114 -4.49 31.07 0.70
CA ASP A 114 -4.85 32.16 1.63
C ASP A 114 -5.47 33.38 0.96
N ASN A 115 -5.27 33.53 -0.34
CA ASN A 115 -5.93 34.54 -1.16
C ASN A 115 -7.26 34.05 -1.73
N GLY A 116 -7.64 32.80 -1.44
CA GLY A 116 -8.86 32.17 -1.92
C GLY A 116 -8.75 31.61 -3.34
N ASN A 117 -7.56 31.59 -3.95
CA ASN A 117 -7.38 31.02 -5.29
C ASN A 117 -7.40 29.49 -5.20
N GLU A 118 -8.07 28.87 -6.16
CA GLU A 118 -8.10 27.42 -6.31
C GLU A 118 -6.98 26.95 -7.23
N HIS A 119 -6.34 25.86 -6.84
CA HIS A 119 -5.25 25.20 -7.52
C HIS A 119 -5.61 23.73 -7.70
N LEU A 120 -5.27 23.17 -8.86
CA LEU A 120 -5.55 21.77 -9.21
C LEU A 120 -4.23 21.07 -9.52
N GLU A 121 -3.99 19.92 -8.90
CA GLU A 121 -2.80 19.10 -9.09
C GLU A 121 -3.18 17.62 -9.15
N ASP A 122 -2.46 16.86 -9.98
CA ASP A 122 -2.57 15.42 -10.06
C ASP A 122 -1.17 14.79 -10.12
N PHE A 123 -1.02 13.62 -9.50
CA PHE A 123 0.21 12.84 -9.57
C PHE A 123 -0.05 11.38 -9.19
N VAL A 124 0.92 10.52 -9.52
CA VAL A 124 0.86 9.08 -9.26
C VAL A 124 1.92 8.69 -8.24
N VAL A 125 1.53 7.83 -7.30
CA VAL A 125 2.44 7.06 -6.44
C VAL A 125 2.58 5.69 -7.07
N THR A 126 3.78 5.33 -7.54
CA THR A 126 4.06 3.98 -8.05
C THR A 126 4.58 3.12 -6.92
N VAL A 127 4.04 1.91 -6.77
CA VAL A 127 4.46 0.96 -5.73
C VAL A 127 5.51 0.01 -6.30
N GLU A 128 6.62 -0.13 -5.58
CA GLU A 128 7.74 -1.01 -5.94
C GLU A 128 8.05 -1.97 -4.79
N GLU A 129 8.35 -3.22 -5.11
CA GLU A 129 8.89 -4.20 -4.15
C GLU A 129 10.35 -3.85 -3.84
N VAL A 130 10.70 -3.81 -2.54
CA VAL A 130 12.05 -3.46 -2.03
C VAL A 130 12.67 -4.58 -1.20
#